data_AF-A0A455U7H9-F1
#
_entry.id   AF-A0A455U7H9-F1
#
_cell.length_a   1.000
_cell.length_b   1.000
_cell.length_c   1.000
_cell.angle_alpha   90.00
_cell.angle_beta   90.00
_cell.angle_gamma   90.00
#
_symmetry.space_group_name_H-M   'P 1'
#
loop_
_entity.id
_entity.type
_entity.pdbx_description
1 polymer ?
#
loop_
_entity_poly.entity_id
_entity_poly.type
_entity_poly.pdbx_seq_one_letter_code
_entity_poly.pdbx_strand_id
1 'polypeptide(L)'
;MATPVSAMAFTVFNLSTLAKHINSQSMNEPLGLLLVVIFIVSIVLLLIGATYIIMVERGFIYVDPPDLREMLLAEEKFRGREERTSDEEVGEDLKELLTGSFDIVYRWYFTANEKAARERTRGLHLILLALIMIVLGYSILPFTVE
;
A
#
# COMPACT_ATOMS: atom_id res chain seq x y z
N MET A 1 -7.11 1.09 -8.43
CA MET A 1 -6.30 0.02 -9.07
C MET A 1 -5.68 0.46 -10.39
N ALA A 2 -6.47 0.98 -11.34
CA ALA A 2 -5.94 1.32 -12.67
C ALA A 2 -4.82 2.38 -12.64
N THR A 3 -4.96 3.42 -11.80
CA THR A 3 -4.01 4.55 -11.76
C THR A 3 -2.58 4.18 -11.35
N PRO A 4 -2.32 3.46 -10.24
CA PRO A 4 -0.95 3.06 -9.89
C PRO A 4 -0.34 2.07 -10.88
N VAL A 5 -1.14 1.13 -11.41
CA VAL A 5 -0.66 0.12 -12.37
C VAL A 5 -0.24 0.78 -13.68
N SER A 6 -1.06 1.70 -14.21
CA SER A 6 -0.70 2.48 -15.40
C SER A 6 0.54 3.34 -15.18
N ALA A 7 0.67 3.99 -14.01
CA ALA A 7 1.86 4.76 -13.66
C ALA A 7 3.12 3.89 -13.63
N MET A 8 3.05 2.69 -13.03
CA MET A 8 4.16 1.73 -13.03
C MET A 8 4.54 1.29 -14.44
N ALA A 9 3.56 0.92 -15.28
CA ALA A 9 3.81 0.53 -16.67
C ALA A 9 4.49 1.64 -17.47
N PHE A 10 4.01 2.89 -17.32
CA PHE A 10 4.62 4.05 -17.95
C PHE A 10 6.05 4.29 -17.44
N THR A 11 6.28 4.14 -16.13
CA THR A 11 7.62 4.29 -15.54
C THR A 11 8.59 3.25 -16.10
N VAL A 12 8.19 1.98 -16.17
CA VAL A 12 9.00 0.89 -16.74
C VAL A 12 9.32 1.13 -18.21
N PHE A 13 8.33 1.56 -19.00
CA PHE A 13 8.55 1.90 -20.41
C PHE A 13 9.56 3.04 -20.60
N ASN A 14 9.44 4.10 -19.80
CA ASN A 14 10.37 5.23 -19.86
C ASN A 14 11.77 4.87 -19.36
N LEU A 15 11.90 4.02 -18.33
CA LEU A 15 13.19 3.50 -17.88
C LEU A 15 13.86 2.66 -18.97
N SER A 16 13.10 1.80 -19.65
CA SER A 16 13.63 1.01 -20.78
C SER A 16 14.16 1.91 -21.90
N THR A 17 13.46 3.00 -22.18
CA THR A 17 13.89 3.97 -23.20
C THR A 17 15.11 4.77 -22.75
N LEU A 18 15.18 5.17 -21.48
CA LEU A 18 16.32 5.88 -20.90
C LEU A 18 17.57 4.99 -20.92
N ALA A 19 17.43 3.70 -20.57
CA ALA A 19 18.51 2.73 -20.58
C ALA A 19 19.18 2.57 -21.95
N LYS A 20 18.43 2.70 -23.06
CA LYS A 20 18.99 2.62 -24.42
C LYS A 20 19.93 3.77 -24.75
N HIS A 21 19.83 4.90 -24.05
CA HIS A 21 20.63 6.09 -24.29
C HIS A 21 21.83 6.18 -23.33
N ILE A 22 21.92 5.29 -22.34
CA ILE A 22 23.08 5.21 -21.45
C ILE A 22 24.21 4.52 -22.23
N ASN A 23 25.10 5.32 -22.82
CA ASN A 23 26.29 4.83 -23.50
C ASN A 23 27.41 4.52 -22.49
N SER A 24 28.21 3.49 -22.73
CA SER A 24 29.36 3.15 -21.87
C SER A 24 30.44 4.23 -21.87
N GLN A 25 30.51 5.07 -22.92
CA GLN A 25 31.49 6.15 -23.03
C GLN A 25 31.21 7.33 -22.09
N SER A 26 29.95 7.63 -21.78
CA SER A 26 29.58 8.74 -20.90
C SER A 26 29.77 8.42 -19.41
N MET A 27 30.16 7.19 -19.05
CA MET A 27 30.39 6.79 -17.65
C MET A 27 31.57 7.52 -16.99
N ASN A 28 32.50 8.06 -17.77
CA ASN A 28 33.63 8.84 -17.25
C ASN A 28 33.29 10.33 -17.08
N GLU A 29 32.13 10.79 -17.58
CA GLU A 29 31.70 12.16 -17.46
C GLU A 29 30.83 12.35 -16.21
N PRO A 30 30.95 13.49 -15.50
CA PRO A 30 30.17 13.73 -14.28
C PRO A 30 28.66 13.72 -14.54
N LEU A 31 28.22 14.14 -15.73
CA LEU A 31 26.81 14.11 -16.12
C LEU A 31 26.30 12.70 -16.43
N GLY A 32 27.12 11.83 -17.02
CA GLY A 32 26.76 10.43 -17.23
C GLY A 32 26.65 9.67 -15.91
N LEU A 33 27.55 9.92 -14.95
CA LEU A 33 27.43 9.39 -13.59
C LEU A 33 26.14 9.86 -12.90
N LEU A 34 25.80 11.15 -13.01
CA LEU A 34 24.55 11.69 -12.47
C LEU A 34 23.33 10.97 -13.06
N LEU A 35 23.32 10.74 -14.39
CA LEU A 35 22.24 10.04 -15.08
C LEU A 35 22.09 8.59 -14.58
N VAL A 36 23.21 7.88 -14.39
CA VAL A 36 23.20 6.53 -13.81
C VAL A 36 22.65 6.53 -12.38
N VAL A 37 23.05 7.50 -11.54
CA VAL A 37 22.52 7.63 -10.17
C VAL A 37 21.01 7.88 -10.19
N ILE A 38 20.54 8.82 -11.02
CA ILE A 38 19.11 9.11 -11.21
C ILE A 38 18.36 7.84 -11.65
N PHE A 39 18.92 7.10 -12.60
CA PHE A 39 18.34 5.85 -13.11
C PHE A 39 18.20 4.79 -12.01
N ILE A 40 19.26 4.54 -11.24
CA ILE A 40 19.25 3.57 -10.14
C ILE A 40 18.27 3.99 -9.05
N VAL A 41 18.29 5.26 -8.65
CA VAL A 41 17.37 5.80 -7.63
C VAL A 41 15.91 5.66 -8.09
N SER A 42 15.63 5.95 -9.37
CA SER A 42 14.29 5.78 -9.95
C SER A 42 13.81 4.32 -9.88
N ILE A 43 14.69 3.35 -10.18
CA ILE A 43 14.36 1.92 -10.06
C ILE A 43 14.06 1.55 -8.60
N VAL A 44 14.90 1.97 -7.66
CA VAL A 44 14.71 1.66 -6.24
C VAL A 44 13.39 2.24 -5.73
N LEU A 45 13.09 3.50 -6.06
CA LEU A 45 11.82 4.14 -5.69
C LEU A 45 10.61 3.41 -6.29
N LEU A 46 10.71 2.99 -7.56
CA LEU A 46 9.66 2.24 -8.23
C LEU A 46 9.42 0.88 -7.54
N LEU A 47 10.48 0.14 -7.22
CA LEU A 47 10.37 -1.17 -6.56
C LEU A 47 9.80 -1.06 -5.14
N ILE A 48 10.23 -0.07 -4.37
CA ILE A 48 9.69 0.19 -3.02
C ILE A 48 8.21 0.59 -3.14
N GLY A 49 7.87 1.51 -4.06
CA GLY A 49 6.48 1.93 -4.30
C GLY A 49 5.57 0.78 -4.72
N ALA A 50 6.04 -0.08 -5.62
CA ALA A 50 5.34 -1.29 -6.04
C ALA A 50 5.13 -2.27 -4.87
N THR A 51 6.14 -2.44 -4.02
CA THR A 51 6.06 -3.32 -2.83
C THR A 51 4.97 -2.86 -1.87
N TYR A 52 4.87 -1.55 -1.59
CA TYR A 52 3.78 -0.99 -0.77
C TYR A 52 2.40 -1.29 -1.36
N ILE A 53 2.23 -1.12 -2.68
CA ILE A 53 0.95 -1.40 -3.33
C ILE A 53 0.61 -2.90 -3.26
N ILE A 54 1.57 -3.77 -3.57
CA ILE A 54 1.37 -5.23 -3.53
C ILE A 54 1.05 -5.70 -2.11
N MET A 55 1.73 -5.18 -1.10
CA MET A 55 1.45 -5.53 0.31
C MET A 55 0.04 -5.14 0.72
N VAL A 56 -0.41 -3.93 0.34
CA VAL A 56 -1.78 -3.48 0.65
C VAL A 56 -2.81 -4.34 -0.07
N GLU A 57 -2.61 -4.63 -1.36
CA GLU A 57 -3.56 -5.47 -2.10
C GLU A 57 -3.59 -6.90 -1.57
N ARG A 58 -2.46 -7.43 -1.13
CA ARG A 58 -2.41 -8.73 -0.46
C ARG A 58 -3.17 -8.71 0.86
N GLY A 59 -3.05 -7.64 1.67
CA GLY A 59 -3.81 -7.48 2.91
C GLY A 59 -5.31 -7.26 2.68
N PHE A 60 -5.71 -6.76 1.51
CA PHE A 60 -7.13 -6.65 1.14
C PHE A 60 -7.73 -7.98 0.67
N ILE A 61 -6.97 -8.80 -0.06
CA ILE A 61 -7.41 -10.12 -0.52
C ILE A 61 -7.42 -11.13 0.64
N TYR A 62 -6.40 -11.08 1.49
CA TYR A 62 -6.27 -11.90 2.69
C TYR A 62 -6.66 -11.05 3.90
N VAL A 63 -7.96 -10.84 4.06
CA VAL A 63 -8.55 -10.20 5.25
C VAL A 63 -8.23 -11.10 6.45
N ASP A 64 -7.29 -10.70 7.30
CA ASP A 64 -7.06 -11.40 8.56
C ASP A 64 -8.36 -11.40 9.36
N PRO A 65 -8.79 -12.54 9.92
CA PRO A 65 -10.02 -12.58 10.70
C PRO A 65 -9.92 -11.62 11.90
N PRO A 66 -11.05 -11.02 12.34
CA PRO A 66 -11.08 -10.21 13.55
C PRO A 66 -10.56 -11.03 14.74
N ASP A 67 -9.99 -10.34 15.74
CA ASP A 67 -9.38 -11.02 16.89
C ASP A 67 -10.41 -11.92 17.60
N LEU A 68 -10.25 -13.23 17.43
CA LEU A 68 -11.10 -14.24 18.05
C LEU A 68 -11.16 -14.05 19.57
N ARG A 69 -10.10 -13.51 20.18
CA ARG A 69 -10.04 -13.32 21.63
C ARG A 69 -11.02 -12.24 22.09
N GLU A 70 -11.17 -11.14 21.36
CA GLU A 70 -12.16 -10.11 21.70
C GLU A 70 -13.59 -10.63 21.51
N MET A 71 -13.82 -11.43 20.47
CA MET A 71 -15.10 -12.10 20.25
C MET A 71 -15.42 -13.10 21.36
N LEU A 72 -14.45 -13.91 21.79
CA LEU A 72 -14.59 -14.87 22.89
C LEU A 72 -14.80 -14.19 24.24
N LEU A 73 -14.13 -13.06 24.50
CA LEU A 73 -14.35 -12.27 25.72
C LEU A 73 -15.75 -11.63 25.73
N ALA A 74 -16.23 -11.19 24.57
CA ALA A 74 -17.61 -10.72 24.44
C ALA A 74 -18.56 -11.88 24.75
N GLU A 75 -18.40 -13.04 24.10
CA GLU A 75 -19.23 -14.24 24.31
C GLU A 75 -19.23 -14.71 25.78
N GLU A 76 -18.05 -14.78 26.42
CA GLU A 76 -17.90 -15.23 27.82
C GLU A 76 -18.66 -14.32 28.80
N LYS A 77 -18.73 -13.02 28.51
CA LYS A 77 -19.52 -12.05 29.30
C LYS A 77 -21.03 -12.34 29.25
N PHE A 78 -21.51 -12.96 28.17
CA PHE A 78 -22.92 -13.33 28.00
C PHE A 78 -23.22 -14.76 28.50
N ARG A 79 -22.28 -15.70 28.36
CA ARG A 79 -22.44 -17.08 28.86
C ARG A 79 -22.66 -17.15 30.38
N GLY A 80 -22.13 -16.18 31.14
CA GLY A 80 -22.38 -16.05 32.57
C GLY A 80 -23.79 -15.59 32.98
N ARG A 81 -24.66 -15.22 32.02
CA ARG A 81 -26.03 -14.68 32.26
C ARG A 81 -27.16 -15.66 31.92
N GLU A 82 -26.84 -16.87 31.43
CA GLU A 82 -27.78 -17.89 30.92
C GLU A 82 -28.86 -18.39 31.91
N GLU A 83 -28.82 -18.02 33.19
CA GLU A 83 -29.85 -18.44 34.17
C GLU A 83 -31.13 -17.56 34.20
N ARG A 84 -31.28 -16.59 33.30
CA ARG A 84 -32.43 -15.66 33.28
C ARG A 84 -33.58 -16.16 32.40
N THR A 85 -34.79 -16.21 32.96
CA THR A 85 -35.92 -17.02 32.50
C THR A 85 -36.94 -16.28 31.61
N SER A 86 -36.66 -15.05 31.14
CA SER A 86 -37.60 -14.24 30.35
C SER A 86 -37.13 -14.05 28.91
N ASP A 87 -37.98 -14.37 27.93
CA ASP A 87 -37.70 -14.21 26.49
C ASP A 87 -37.36 -12.75 26.09
N GLU A 88 -37.88 -11.76 26.83
CA GLU A 88 -37.55 -10.34 26.62
C GLU A 88 -36.11 -10.01 27.04
N GLU A 89 -35.61 -10.61 28.12
CA GLU A 89 -34.24 -10.40 28.60
C GLU A 89 -33.22 -11.04 27.66
N VAL A 90 -33.54 -12.22 27.11
CA VAL A 90 -32.74 -12.88 26.08
C VAL A 90 -32.65 -12.03 24.81
N GLY A 91 -33.74 -11.36 24.43
CA GLY A 91 -33.78 -10.46 23.27
C GLY A 91 -32.89 -9.23 23.42
N GLU A 92 -32.86 -8.61 24.61
CA GLU A 92 -31.96 -7.49 24.89
C GLU A 92 -30.49 -7.91 24.94
N ASP A 93 -30.17 -9.04 25.58
CA ASP A 93 -28.79 -9.56 25.64
C ASP A 93 -28.27 -9.94 24.23
N LEU A 94 -29.11 -10.54 23.38
CA LEU A 94 -28.74 -10.85 21.99
C LEU A 94 -28.49 -9.57 21.17
N LYS A 95 -29.32 -8.55 21.36
CA LYS A 95 -29.13 -7.24 20.73
C LYS A 95 -27.83 -6.59 21.20
N GLU A 96 -27.50 -6.67 22.48
CA GLU A 96 -26.25 -6.14 23.04
C GLU A 96 -25.03 -6.88 22.45
N LEU A 97 -25.08 -8.21 22.38
CA LEU A 97 -24.02 -9.04 21.79
C LEU A 97 -23.82 -8.74 20.30
N LEU A 98 -24.91 -8.67 19.52
CA LEU A 98 -24.84 -8.32 18.10
C LEU A 98 -24.25 -6.91 17.93
N THR A 99 -24.73 -5.94 18.70
CA THR A 99 -24.22 -4.56 18.65
C THR A 99 -22.73 -4.48 18.99
N GLY A 100 -22.28 -5.21 20.01
CA GLY A 100 -20.87 -5.29 20.39
C GLY A 100 -20.02 -5.94 19.31
N SER A 101 -20.48 -7.04 18.72
CA SER A 101 -19.77 -7.71 17.61
C SER A 101 -19.65 -6.79 16.38
N PHE A 102 -20.69 -6.01 16.07
CA PHE A 102 -20.64 -5.03 14.98
C PHE A 102 -19.67 -3.89 15.26
N ASP A 103 -19.61 -3.35 16.50
CA ASP A 103 -18.66 -2.29 16.85
C ASP A 103 -17.20 -2.77 16.71
N ILE A 104 -16.90 -3.97 17.21
CA ILE A 104 -15.55 -4.57 17.11
C ILE A 104 -15.13 -4.73 15.65
N VAL A 105 -15.99 -5.34 14.82
CA VAL A 105 -15.72 -5.53 13.39
C VAL A 105 -15.57 -4.19 12.66
N TYR A 106 -16.41 -3.20 13.01
CA TYR A 106 -16.37 -1.89 12.39
C TYR A 106 -15.07 -1.13 12.70
N ARG A 107 -14.63 -1.12 13.96
CA ARG A 107 -13.37 -0.46 14.37
C ARG A 107 -12.15 -1.11 13.74
N TRP A 108 -12.14 -2.44 13.68
CA TRP A 108 -11.09 -3.19 13.02
C TRP A 108 -11.04 -2.85 11.53
N TYR A 109 -12.18 -2.88 10.84
CA TYR A 109 -12.29 -2.53 9.43
C TYR A 109 -11.80 -1.09 9.15
N PHE A 110 -12.19 -0.12 9.98
CA PHE A 110 -11.78 1.27 9.79
C PHE A 110 -10.27 1.45 9.98
N THR A 111 -9.71 0.83 11.03
CA THR A 111 -8.27 0.89 11.32
C THR A 111 -7.44 0.24 10.22
N ALA A 112 -7.87 -0.93 9.73
CA ALA A 112 -7.24 -1.62 8.62
C ALA A 112 -7.27 -0.79 7.33
N ASN A 113 -8.42 -0.17 7.02
CA ASN A 113 -8.56 0.69 5.85
C ASN A 113 -7.74 1.97 5.94
N GLU A 114 -7.66 2.60 7.11
CA GLU A 114 -6.85 3.80 7.28
C GLU A 114 -5.36 3.51 7.04
N LYS A 115 -4.86 2.40 7.60
CA LYS A 115 -3.48 1.94 7.37
C LYS A 115 -3.25 1.63 5.89
N ALA A 116 -4.15 0.88 5.25
CA ALA A 116 -4.07 0.54 3.84
C ALA A 116 -4.10 1.79 2.94
N ALA A 117 -4.94 2.78 3.24
CA ALA A 117 -5.01 4.05 2.51
C ALA A 117 -3.73 4.85 2.65
N ARG A 118 -3.14 4.90 3.85
CA ARG A 118 -1.86 5.57 4.10
C ARG A 118 -0.71 4.93 3.33
N GLU A 119 -0.64 3.60 3.31
CA GLU A 119 0.38 2.85 2.57
C GLU A 119 0.19 2.99 1.05
N ARG A 120 -1.04 2.92 0.53
CA ARG A 120 -1.34 3.22 -0.90
C ARG A 120 -0.88 4.61 -1.30
N THR A 121 -1.17 5.60 -0.44
CA THR A 121 -0.77 6.99 -0.69
C THR A 121 0.75 7.12 -0.73
N ARG A 122 1.47 6.52 0.23
CA ARG A 122 2.94 6.52 0.24
C ARG A 122 3.53 5.83 -0.99
N GLY A 123 3.00 4.65 -1.37
CA GLY A 123 3.40 3.95 -2.57
C GLY A 123 3.23 4.79 -3.84
N LEU A 124 2.10 5.49 -3.97
CA LEU A 124 1.86 6.42 -5.07
C LEU A 124 2.86 7.58 -5.10
N HIS A 125 3.15 8.19 -3.95
CA HIS A 125 4.15 9.27 -3.88
C HIS A 125 5.53 8.82 -4.34
N LEU A 126 5.95 7.59 -3.98
CA LEU A 126 7.22 7.03 -4.44
C LEU A 126 7.26 6.81 -5.96
N ILE A 127 6.16 6.34 -6.54
CA ILE A 127 6.04 6.18 -8.00
C ILE A 127 6.09 7.55 -8.70
N LEU A 128 5.39 8.55 -8.18
CA LEU A 128 5.44 9.91 -8.72
C LEU A 128 6.85 10.49 -8.62
N LEU A 129 7.55 10.25 -7.52
CA LEU A 129 8.93 10.69 -7.35
C LEU A 129 9.86 10.00 -8.35
N ALA A 130 9.69 8.69 -8.58
CA ALA A 130 10.41 7.97 -9.63
C ALA A 130 10.16 8.56 -11.03
N LEU A 131 8.91 8.92 -11.36
CA LEU A 131 8.58 9.58 -12.62
C LEU A 131 9.26 10.95 -12.76
N ILE A 132 9.26 11.76 -11.70
CA ILE A 132 9.95 13.05 -11.69
C ILE A 132 11.46 12.85 -11.94
N MET A 133 12.08 11.87 -11.29
CA MET A 133 13.49 11.55 -11.49
C MET A 133 13.78 11.14 -12.94
N ILE A 134 12.91 10.34 -13.57
CA ILE A 134 13.05 9.99 -14.98
C ILE A 134 12.93 11.22 -15.90
N VAL A 135 11.98 12.12 -15.64
CA VAL A 135 11.82 13.37 -16.39
C VAL A 135 13.09 14.24 -16.29
N LEU A 136 13.68 14.32 -15.09
CA LEU A 136 14.95 15.00 -14.88
C LEU A 136 16.08 14.31 -15.68
N GLY A 137 16.13 12.98 -15.68
CA GLY A 137 17.06 12.20 -16.48
C GLY A 137 16.98 12.52 -17.98
N TYR A 138 15.77 12.57 -18.54
CA TYR A 138 15.56 12.96 -19.94
C TYR A 138 15.94 14.41 -20.23
N SER A 139 15.75 15.31 -19.26
CA SER A 139 16.12 16.72 -19.40
C SER A 139 17.64 16.92 -19.40
N ILE A 140 18.39 16.04 -18.72
CA ILE A 140 19.86 16.06 -18.67
C ILE A 140 20.48 15.38 -19.90
N LEU A 141 19.80 14.38 -20.47
CA LEU A 141 20.25 13.59 -21.61
C LEU A 141 20.86 14.40 -22.78
N PRO A 142 20.27 15.50 -23.30
CA PRO A 142 20.86 16.26 -24.40
C PRO A 142 22.25 16.84 -24.08
N PHE A 143 22.57 17.08 -22.81
CA PHE A 143 23.87 17.60 -22.37
C PHE A 143 24.94 16.52 -22.21
N THR A 144 24.61 15.25 -22.47
CA THR A 144 25.51 14.08 -22.32
C THR A 144 25.84 13.38 -23.63
N VAL A 145 25.28 13.84 -24.74
CA VAL A 145 25.37 13.20 -26.08
C VAL A 145 26.15 14.09 -27.07
N GLU A 146 26.68 15.23 -26.61
CA GLU A 146 27.69 16.02 -27.35
C GLU A 146 29.10 15.48 -27.12
#